data_AF-A0A4U9SZK7-F1
#
_entry.id   AF-A0A4U9SZK7-F1
#
_cell.length_a   1.000
_cell.length_b   1.000
_cell.length_c   1.000
_cell.angle_alpha   90.00
_cell.angle_beta   90.00
_cell.angle_gamma   90.00
#
_symmetry.space_group_name_H-M   'P 1'
#
loop_
_entity.id
_entity.type
_entity.pdbx_description
1 polymer ?
#
loop_
_entity_poly.entity_id
_entity_poly.type
_entity_poly.pdbx_seq_one_letter_code
_entity_poly.pdbx_strand_id
1 'polypeptide(L)'
;MKPPFTVTNTMLNKVVEISKIIGNLELQVQKDLKLRKENRIQSIHSSLAIEQNSLTVEQITAIIDGKRVLGNPREIREVKNAYEAYEEILTLTPYDESHFLKMKEFQQYIYR
;
A
#
# COMPACT_ATOMS: atom_id res chain seq x y z
N MET A 1 13.72 -8.86 -23.41
CA MET A 1 12.79 -8.02 -24.20
C MET A 1 12.89 -6.58 -23.70
N LYS A 2 12.85 -5.59 -24.59
CA LYS A 2 12.79 -4.18 -24.19
C LYS A 2 11.32 -3.77 -24.02
N PRO A 3 10.90 -3.23 -22.86
CA PRO A 3 9.52 -2.78 -22.68
C PRO A 3 9.16 -1.70 -23.72
N PRO A 4 7.97 -1.77 -24.35
CA PRO A 4 7.61 -0.87 -25.44
C PRO A 4 7.11 0.48 -24.92
N PHE A 5 8.02 1.33 -24.46
CA PHE A 5 7.71 2.72 -24.12
C PHE A 5 8.69 3.69 -24.77
N THR A 6 8.22 4.91 -25.03
CA THR A 6 9.02 6.05 -25.49
C THR A 6 8.82 7.20 -24.52
N VAL A 7 9.92 7.79 -24.05
CA VAL A 7 9.85 8.95 -23.15
C VAL A 7 9.28 10.14 -23.90
N THR A 8 8.27 10.78 -23.32
CA THR A 8 7.63 11.99 -23.86
C THR A 8 7.93 13.21 -22.99
N ASN A 9 7.79 14.41 -23.55
CA ASN A 9 7.92 15.66 -22.78
C ASN A 9 6.93 15.71 -21.61
N THR A 10 5.73 15.14 -21.75
CA THR A 10 4.75 15.05 -20.67
C THR A 10 5.25 14.19 -19.52
N MET A 11 5.88 13.05 -19.80
CA MET A 11 6.48 12.20 -18.76
C MET A 11 7.60 12.93 -18.02
N LEU A 12 8.48 13.63 -18.75
CA LEU A 12 9.57 14.41 -18.17
C LEU A 12 9.05 15.54 -17.28
N ASN A 13 8.04 16.29 -17.74
CA ASN A 13 7.42 17.35 -16.95
C ASN A 13 6.80 16.81 -15.66
N LYS A 14 6.17 15.62 -15.71
CA LYS A 14 5.65 14.95 -14.51
C LYS A 14 6.77 14.53 -13.55
N VAL A 15 7.89 14.02 -14.05
CA VAL A 15 9.05 13.69 -13.20
C VAL A 15 9.57 14.93 -12.48
N VAL A 16 9.66 16.07 -13.17
CA VAL A 16 10.09 17.35 -12.57
C VAL A 16 9.10 17.81 -11.49
N GLU A 17 7.81 17.78 -11.78
CA GLU A 17 6.75 18.16 -10.82
C GLU A 17 6.77 17.27 -9.57
N ILE A 18 6.82 15.95 -9.75
CA ILE A 18 6.89 14.98 -8.65
C ILE A 18 8.15 15.21 -7.80
N SER A 19 9.31 15.41 -8.44
CA SER A 19 10.57 15.68 -7.73
C SER A 19 10.51 16.95 -6.88
N LYS A 20 9.87 18.01 -7.39
CA LYS A 20 9.65 19.26 -6.63
C LYS A 20 8.77 19.03 -5.41
N ILE A 21 7.69 18.24 -5.56
CA ILE A 21 6.78 17.91 -4.45
C ILE A 21 7.51 17.07 -3.39
N ILE A 22 8.28 16.06 -3.80
CA ILE A 22 9.08 15.23 -2.89
C ILE A 22 10.07 16.09 -2.09
N GLY A 23 10.83 16.97 -2.77
CA GLY A 23 11.80 17.84 -2.08
C GLY A 23 11.16 18.76 -1.03
N ASN A 24 9.95 19.26 -1.30
CA ASN A 24 9.19 20.04 -0.30
C ASN A 24 8.71 19.19 0.88
N LEU A 25 8.29 17.94 0.63
CA LEU A 25 7.81 17.02 1.66
C LEU A 25 8.94 16.55 2.58
N GLU A 26 10.14 16.28 2.06
CA GLU A 26 11.30 15.85 2.87
C GLU A 26 11.66 16.87 3.96
N LEU A 27 11.44 18.16 3.69
CA LEU A 27 11.66 19.24 4.67
C LEU A 27 10.57 19.30 5.75
N GLN A 28 9.39 18.72 5.51
CA GLN A 28 8.21 18.82 6.39
C GLN A 28 7.95 17.55 7.21
N VAL A 29 8.29 16.36 6.69
CA VAL A 29 7.78 15.06 7.16
C VAL A 29 8.72 14.36 8.16
N GLN A 30 9.49 15.09 8.97
CA GLN A 30 10.34 14.42 9.97
C GLN A 30 9.51 13.65 11.04
N LYS A 31 9.42 12.33 10.84
CA LYS A 31 9.21 11.26 11.84
C LYS A 31 7.88 11.22 12.61
N ASP A 32 6.76 11.59 12.00
CA ASP A 32 5.44 11.33 12.62
C ASP A 32 5.01 9.85 12.42
N LEU A 33 5.03 9.07 13.51
CA LEU A 33 4.59 7.67 13.54
C LEU A 33 3.08 7.53 13.26
N LYS A 34 2.27 8.51 13.67
CA LYS A 34 0.83 8.51 13.46
C LYS A 34 0.52 8.63 11.96
N LEU A 35 1.19 9.55 11.28
CA LEU A 35 1.03 9.76 9.84
C LEU A 35 1.42 8.51 9.03
N ARG A 36 2.45 7.77 9.47
CA ARG A 36 2.82 6.50 8.84
C ARG A 36 1.72 5.45 8.96
N LYS A 37 1.12 5.31 10.15
CA LYS A 37 0.00 4.39 10.36
C LYS A 37 -1.20 4.78 9.49
N GLU A 38 -1.55 6.06 9.44
CA GLU A 38 -2.66 6.57 8.62
C GLU A 38 -2.42 6.36 7.12
N ASN A 39 -1.24 6.67 6.59
CA ASN A 39 -0.89 6.45 5.19
C ASN A 39 -0.96 4.97 4.81
N ARG A 40 -0.57 4.09 5.72
CA ARG A 40 -0.65 2.64 5.54
C ARG A 40 -2.10 2.15 5.50
N ILE A 41 -2.94 2.61 6.42
CA ILE A 41 -4.38 2.32 6.41
C ILE A 41 -5.00 2.74 5.08
N GLN A 42 -4.67 3.94 4.60
CA GLN A 42 -5.17 4.44 3.33
C GLN A 42 -4.69 3.59 2.15
N SER A 43 -3.43 3.15 2.15
CA SER A 43 -2.86 2.27 1.11
C SER A 43 -3.55 0.91 1.06
N ILE A 44 -3.83 0.31 2.23
CA ILE A 44 -4.56 -0.96 2.35
C ILE A 44 -5.99 -0.79 1.85
N HIS A 45 -6.70 0.25 2.31
CA HIS A 45 -8.06 0.54 1.85
C HIS A 45 -8.13 0.69 0.33
N SER A 46 -7.27 1.53 -0.25
CA SER A 46 -7.26 1.75 -1.70
C SER A 46 -6.95 0.46 -2.49
N SER A 47 -6.07 -0.40 -1.98
CA SER A 47 -5.70 -1.65 -2.66
C SER A 47 -6.83 -2.69 -2.58
N LEU A 48 -7.44 -2.87 -1.40
CA LEU A 48 -8.53 -3.82 -1.22
C LEU A 48 -9.84 -3.37 -1.90
N ALA A 49 -10.10 -2.06 -1.96
CA ALA A 49 -11.26 -1.52 -2.66
C ALA A 49 -11.24 -1.82 -4.18
N ILE A 50 -10.04 -1.85 -4.79
CA ILE A 50 -9.89 -2.28 -6.20
C ILE A 50 -10.34 -3.74 -6.37
N GLU A 51 -10.07 -4.58 -5.37
CA GLU A 51 -10.46 -5.99 -5.32
C GLU A 51 -11.86 -6.19 -4.71
N GLN A 52 -12.70 -5.15 -4.75
CA GLN A 52 -14.12 -5.16 -4.34
C GLN A 52 -14.35 -5.40 -2.83
N ASN A 53 -13.36 -5.14 -1.99
CA ASN A 53 -13.59 -5.05 -0.54
C ASN A 53 -14.40 -3.79 -0.22
N SER A 54 -15.49 -3.95 0.52
CA SER A 54 -16.47 -2.89 0.78
C SER A 54 -16.26 -2.11 2.09
N LEU A 55 -15.25 -2.48 2.90
CA LEU A 55 -15.01 -1.86 4.19
C LEU A 55 -14.46 -0.43 4.04
N THR A 56 -15.00 0.50 4.83
CA THR A 56 -14.54 1.90 4.84
C THR A 56 -13.21 2.07 5.56
N VAL A 57 -12.55 3.22 5.37
CA VAL A 57 -11.33 3.59 6.10
C VAL A 57 -11.54 3.53 7.62
N GLU A 58 -12.70 3.97 8.13
CA GLU A 58 -13.04 3.94 9.56
C GLU A 58 -13.16 2.50 10.06
N GLN A 59 -13.80 1.62 9.28
CA GLN A 59 -13.93 0.20 9.61
C GLN A 59 -12.57 -0.51 9.60
N ILE A 60 -11.73 -0.24 8.60
CA ILE A 60 -10.36 -0.76 8.53
C ILE A 60 -9.53 -0.29 9.73
N THR A 61 -9.61 1.00 10.07
CA THR A 61 -8.94 1.57 11.24
C THR A 61 -9.40 0.88 12.51
N ALA A 62 -10.71 0.68 12.69
CA ALA A 62 -11.27 -0.01 13.84
C ALA A 62 -10.80 -1.47 13.92
N ILE A 63 -10.70 -2.19 12.80
CA ILE A 63 -10.16 -3.56 12.76
C ILE A 63 -8.70 -3.59 13.23
N ILE A 64 -7.86 -2.68 12.72
CA ILE A 64 -6.44 -2.57 13.07
C ILE A 64 -6.24 -2.18 14.53
N ASP A 65 -7.13 -1.35 15.08
CA ASP A 65 -7.15 -0.99 16.51
C ASP A 65 -7.71 -2.11 17.41
N GLY A 66 -8.07 -3.27 16.85
CA GLY A 66 -8.61 -4.41 17.62
C GLY A 66 -10.06 -4.26 18.06
N LYS A 67 -10.80 -3.27 17.52
CA LYS A 67 -12.22 -3.04 17.82
C LYS A 67 -13.09 -4.01 17.03
N ARG A 68 -14.30 -4.26 17.53
CA ARG A 68 -15.31 -5.05 16.82
C ARG A 68 -15.91 -4.24 15.68
N VAL A 69 -16.02 -4.86 14.51
CA VAL A 69 -16.63 -4.27 13.32
C VAL A 69 -17.61 -5.28 12.72
N LEU A 70 -18.78 -4.80 12.31
CA LEU A 70 -19.74 -5.58 11.55
C LEU A 70 -19.34 -5.53 10.07
N GLY A 71 -19.22 -6.69 9.43
CA GLY A 71 -18.81 -6.81 8.03
C GLY A 71 -18.65 -8.27 7.64
N ASN A 72 -18.35 -8.51 6.36
CA ASN A 72 -18.06 -9.86 5.88
C ASN A 72 -16.81 -10.40 6.59
N PRO A 73 -16.85 -11.58 7.24
CA PRO A 73 -15.69 -12.16 7.91
C PRO A 73 -14.47 -12.31 6.99
N ARG A 74 -14.70 -12.56 5.69
CA ARG A 74 -13.63 -12.66 4.69
C ARG A 74 -12.93 -11.32 4.48
N GLU A 75 -13.69 -10.24 4.25
CA GLU A 75 -13.13 -8.89 4.05
C GLU A 75 -12.38 -8.41 5.29
N ILE A 76 -12.89 -8.71 6.49
CA ILE A 76 -12.22 -8.39 7.75
C ILE A 76 -10.88 -9.13 7.84
N ARG A 77 -10.82 -10.39 7.39
CA ARG A 77 -9.58 -11.18 7.36
C ARG A 77 -8.60 -10.63 6.33
N GLU A 78 -9.06 -10.26 5.14
CA GLU A 78 -8.25 -9.63 4.10
C GLU A 78 -7.57 -8.35 4.62
N VAL A 79 -8.30 -7.52 5.37
CA VAL A 79 -7.75 -6.32 6.01
C VAL A 79 -6.63 -6.66 7.00
N LYS A 80 -6.84 -7.67 7.86
CA LYS A 80 -5.82 -8.09 8.83
C LYS A 80 -4.58 -8.65 8.13
N ASN A 81 -4.79 -9.53 7.16
CA ASN A 81 -3.71 -10.16 6.41
C ASN A 81 -2.93 -9.11 5.60
N ALA A 82 -3.60 -8.14 4.97
CA ALA A 82 -2.97 -7.02 4.29
C ALA A 82 -2.19 -6.14 5.27
N TYR A 83 -2.76 -5.86 6.44
CA TYR A 83 -2.05 -5.11 7.47
C TYR A 83 -0.84 -5.87 8.02
N GLU A 84 -0.78 -7.19 8.01
CA GLU A 84 0.44 -7.91 8.38
C GLU A 84 1.44 -7.90 7.21
N ALA A 85 0.99 -8.24 6.00
CA ALA A 85 1.84 -8.32 4.81
C ALA A 85 2.57 -7.00 4.50
N TYR A 86 1.89 -5.85 4.63
CA TYR A 86 2.51 -4.54 4.36
C TYR A 86 3.64 -4.17 5.34
N GLU A 87 3.81 -4.88 6.49
CA GLU A 87 4.92 -4.59 7.43
C GLU A 87 6.21 -5.12 6.81
N GLU A 88 6.08 -6.24 6.09
CA GLU A 88 7.20 -6.94 5.50
C GLU A 88 7.44 -6.53 4.04
N ILE A 89 6.39 -6.26 3.26
CA ILE A 89 6.51 -5.85 1.84
C ILE A 89 7.43 -4.63 1.68
N LEU A 90 7.39 -3.68 2.62
CA LEU A 90 8.21 -2.46 2.58
C LEU A 90 9.71 -2.72 2.82
N THR A 91 10.08 -3.95 3.23
CA THR A 91 11.48 -4.37 3.41
C THR A 91 12.02 -5.16 2.21
N LEU A 92 11.16 -5.51 1.25
CA LEU A 92 11.52 -6.33 0.10
C LEU A 92 12.26 -5.52 -0.97
N THR A 93 13.18 -6.19 -1.66
CA THR A 93 13.89 -5.63 -2.81
C THR A 93 13.19 -6.03 -4.11
N PRO A 94 12.67 -5.09 -4.92
CA PRO A 94 11.84 -5.39 -6.09
C PRO A 94 12.59 -6.05 -7.25
N TYR A 95 13.92 -6.01 -7.25
CA TYR A 95 14.78 -6.62 -8.27
C TYR A 95 15.33 -7.99 -7.86
N ASP A 96 14.96 -8.49 -6.67
CA ASP A 96 15.34 -9.81 -6.20
C ASP A 96 14.21 -10.81 -6.51
N GLU A 97 14.55 -11.87 -7.24
CA GLU A 97 13.60 -12.91 -7.64
C GLU A 97 12.99 -13.62 -6.42
N SER A 98 13.77 -13.87 -5.36
CA SER A 98 13.28 -14.51 -4.15
C SER A 98 12.22 -13.65 -3.44
N HIS A 99 12.43 -12.34 -3.42
CA HIS A 99 11.46 -11.38 -2.89
C HIS A 99 10.22 -11.26 -3.77
N PHE A 100 10.35 -11.43 -5.09
CA PHE A 100 9.20 -11.50 -5.98
C PHE A 100 8.32 -12.73 -5.70
N LEU A 101 8.92 -13.90 -5.46
CA LEU A 101 8.17 -15.09 -5.05
C LEU A 101 7.45 -14.87 -3.72
N LYS A 102 8.15 -14.29 -2.74
CA LYS A 102 7.55 -13.93 -1.44
C LYS A 102 6.39 -12.96 -1.57
N MET A 103 6.48 -11.98 -2.48
CA MET A 103 5.37 -11.07 -2.76
C MET A 103 4.13 -11.80 -3.30
N LYS A 104 4.31 -12.83 -4.13
CA LYS A 104 3.18 -13.67 -4.59
C LYS A 104 2.54 -14.44 -3.44
N GLU A 105 3.34 -14.94 -2.50
CA GLU A 105 2.82 -15.60 -1.30
C GLU A 105 2.01 -14.63 -0.44
N PHE A 106 2.46 -13.39 -0.27
CA PHE A 106 1.68 -12.36 0.41
C PHE A 106 0.36 -12.06 -0.30
N GLN A 107 0.36 -11.95 -1.62
CA GLN A 107 -0.87 -11.73 -2.36
C GLN A 107 -1.86 -12.88 -2.11
N GLN A 108 -1.40 -14.13 -2.14
CA GLN A 108 -2.25 -15.27 -1.80
C GLN A 108 -2.69 -15.24 -0.34
N TYR A 109 -1.82 -14.89 0.59
CA TYR A 109 -2.14 -14.78 2.01
C TYR A 109 -3.26 -13.76 2.27
N ILE A 110 -3.19 -12.59 1.61
CA ILE A 110 -4.19 -11.54 1.75
C ILE A 110 -5.59 -12.05 1.40
N TYR A 111 -5.73 -12.76 0.27
CA TYR A 111 -7.05 -13.17 -0.25
C TYR A 111 -7.49 -14.59 0.13
N ARG A 112 -6.70 -15.31 0.93
CA ARG A 112 -7.04 -16.64 1.46
C ARG A 112 -8.00 -16.57 2.63
#